data_AF-A0AAD4XT05-F1
#
_entry.id   AF-A0AAD4XT05-F1
#
_cell.length_a   1.000
_cell.length_b   1.000
_cell.length_c   1.000
_cell.angle_alpha   90.00
_cell.angle_beta   90.00
_cell.angle_gamma   90.00
#
_symmetry.space_group_name_H-M   'P 1'
#
loop_
_entity.id
_entity.type
_entity.pdbx_description
1 polymer ?
#
loop_
_entity_poly.entity_id
_entity_poly.type
_entity_poly.pdbx_seq_one_letter_code
_entity_poly.pdbx_strand_id
1 'polypeptide(L)'
;GALHWIDQDSIKRTTIAFDLEHETFELLSPVPSAAGYANVGLMVLGGNLCVLDIVQSKHVTVWELRNRKPVIFTDKDYVCPWVTMFSIAWEEHWS
;
A
#
# COMPACT_ATOMS: atom_id res chain seq x y z
N GLY A 1 15.22 -4.42 -11.32
CA GLY A 1 13.76 -4.73 -11.22
C GLY A 1 13.49 -5.29 -9.83
N ALA A 2 12.25 -5.32 -9.33
CA ALA A 2 12.01 -5.73 -7.94
C ALA A 2 10.76 -6.60 -7.75
N LEU A 3 10.84 -7.57 -6.83
CA LEU A 3 9.70 -8.33 -6.33
C LEU A 3 9.09 -7.57 -5.15
N HIS A 4 7.76 -7.53 -5.07
CA HIS A 4 7.05 -6.81 -4.02
C HIS A 4 6.00 -7.71 -3.40
N TRP A 5 5.89 -7.69 -2.07
CA TRP A 5 4.82 -8.37 -1.33
C TRP A 5 4.44 -7.56 -0.09
N ILE A 6 3.25 -7.87 0.44
CA ILE A 6 2.78 -7.31 1.71
C ILE A 6 3.04 -8.35 2.79
N ASP A 7 3.73 -7.93 3.85
CA ASP A 7 3.85 -8.73 5.06
C ASP A 7 2.52 -8.69 5.84
N GLN A 8 1.82 -9.82 5.84
CA GLN A 8 0.51 -9.97 6.48
C GLN A 8 0.58 -10.09 8.01
N ASP A 9 1.75 -10.41 8.57
CA ASP A 9 1.91 -10.70 10.00
C ASP A 9 2.14 -9.40 10.82
N SER A 10 2.39 -8.29 10.14
CA SER A 10 2.58 -6.99 10.76
C SER A 10 1.25 -6.26 10.98
N ILE A 11 1.06 -5.73 12.19
CA ILE A 11 -0.04 -4.82 12.55
C ILE A 11 -0.18 -3.65 11.57
N LYS A 12 0.91 -3.28 10.87
CA LYS A 12 0.98 -2.15 9.95
C LYS A 12 1.02 -2.53 8.45
N ARG A 13 0.87 -3.81 8.08
CA ARG A 13 0.90 -4.31 6.69
C ARG A 13 2.02 -3.65 5.88
N THR A 14 3.26 -3.89 6.29
CA THR A 14 4.44 -3.32 5.64
C THR A 14 4.61 -3.92 4.24
N THR A 15 4.95 -3.09 3.27
CA THR A 15 5.31 -3.58 1.93
C THR A 15 6.82 -3.80 1.89
N ILE A 16 7.24 -4.98 1.44
CA ILE A 16 8.65 -5.35 1.28
C ILE A 16 8.95 -5.38 -0.21
N ALA A 17 10.10 -4.82 -0.57
CA ALA A 17 10.68 -4.95 -1.90
C ALA A 17 11.98 -5.76 -1.81
N PHE A 18 12.19 -6.64 -2.78
CA PHE A 18 13.48 -7.29 -3.03
C PHE A 18 14.01 -6.82 -4.38
N ASP A 19 15.12 -6.09 -4.35
CA ASP A 19 15.81 -5.64 -5.54
C ASP A 19 16.58 -6.81 -6.18
N LEU A 20 16.22 -7.16 -7.42
CA LEU A 20 16.80 -8.30 -8.12
C LEU A 20 18.24 -8.05 -8.62
N GLU A 21 18.66 -6.80 -8.72
CA GLU A 21 19.99 -6.43 -9.25
C GLU A 21 21.02 -6.38 -8.13
N HIS A 22 20.65 -5.82 -6.99
CA HIS A 22 21.51 -5.65 -5.83
C HIS A 22 21.34 -6.76 -4.78
N GLU A 23 20.32 -7.61 -4.96
CA GLU A 23 19.96 -8.69 -4.03
C GLU A 23 19.70 -8.19 -2.59
N THR A 24 19.09 -7.01 -2.48
CA THR A 24 18.81 -6.36 -1.20
C THR A 24 17.31 -6.27 -0.90
N PHE A 25 16.99 -6.29 0.39
CA PHE A 25 15.63 -6.02 0.86
C PHE A 25 15.49 -4.55 1.23
N GLU A 26 14.37 -3.95 0.82
CA GLU A 26 13.96 -2.62 1.22
C GLU A 26 12.57 -2.68 1.87
N LEU A 27 12.44 -2.00 3.00
CA LEU A 27 11.15 -1.77 3.63
C LEU A 27 10.53 -0.51 3.03
N LEU A 28 9.44 -0.69 2.30
CA LEU A 28 8.65 0.41 1.79
C LEU A 28 7.68 0.89 2.86
N SER A 29 7.13 2.08 2.64
CA SER A 29 6.22 2.68 3.60
C SER A 29 4.99 1.80 3.83
N PRO A 30 4.51 1.72 5.08
CA PRO A 30 3.28 1.03 5.41
C PRO A 30 2.13 1.47 4.51
N VAL A 31 1.32 0.52 4.07
CA VAL A 31 0.10 0.83 3.31
C VAL A 31 -0.82 1.71 4.17
N PRO A 32 -1.55 2.68 3.59
CA PRO A 32 -2.56 3.47 4.30
C PRO A 32 -3.82 2.62 4.59
N SER A 33 -3.68 1.49 5.26
CA SER A 33 -4.81 0.63 5.59
C SER A 33 -5.50 1.18 6.84
N ALA A 34 -6.68 1.75 6.64
CA ALA A 34 -7.64 1.98 7.70
C ALA A 34 -8.31 0.64 8.07
N ALA A 35 -7.89 0.03 9.17
CA ALA A 35 -8.54 -1.10 9.84
C ALA A 35 -8.36 -2.52 9.23
N GLY A 36 -8.21 -3.48 10.15
CA GLY A 36 -7.74 -4.85 9.94
C GLY A 36 -8.65 -5.83 9.20
N TYR A 37 -9.61 -5.35 8.38
CA TYR A 37 -10.53 -6.20 7.61
C TYR A 37 -10.53 -5.94 6.11
N ALA A 38 -9.70 -4.99 5.64
CA ALA A 38 -9.54 -4.72 4.22
C ALA A 38 -8.82 -5.87 3.50
N ASN A 39 -9.36 -6.29 2.35
CA ASN A 39 -8.63 -7.12 1.38
C ASN A 39 -7.67 -6.19 0.63
N VAL A 40 -6.37 -6.39 0.85
CA VAL A 40 -5.33 -5.55 0.28
C VAL A 40 -4.54 -6.34 -0.76
N GLY A 41 -4.39 -5.78 -1.96
CA GLY A 41 -3.62 -6.38 -3.05
C GLY A 41 -2.57 -5.41 -3.58
N LEU A 42 -1.42 -5.95 -3.99
CA LEU A 42 -0.42 -5.19 -4.76
C LEU A 42 -0.72 -5.30 -6.26
N MET A 43 -0.50 -4.22 -6.98
CA MET A 43 -0.56 -4.18 -8.43
C MET A 43 0.40 -3.16 -9.00
N VAL A 44 0.65 -3.24 -10.31
CA VAL A 44 1.41 -2.22 -11.04
C VAL A 44 0.48 -1.58 -12.05
N LEU A 45 0.30 -0.25 -11.95
CA LEU A 45 -0.50 0.55 -12.88
C LEU A 45 0.40 1.64 -13.48
N GLY A 46 0.51 1.69 -14.82
CA GLY A 46 1.33 2.71 -15.49
C GLY A 46 2.80 2.72 -15.08
N GLY A 47 3.35 1.60 -14.59
CA GLY A 47 4.72 1.50 -14.07
C GLY A 47 4.89 1.88 -12.59
N ASN A 48 3.82 2.31 -11.93
CA ASN A 48 3.83 2.67 -10.52
C ASN A 48 3.34 1.51 -9.66
N LEU A 49 3.97 1.34 -8.49
CA LEU A 49 3.54 0.36 -7.51
C LEU A 49 2.30 0.92 -6.81
N CYS A 50 1.20 0.19 -6.91
CA CYS A 50 -0.07 0.58 -6.34
C CYS A 50 -0.58 -0.48 -5.37
N VAL A 51 -1.37 -0.02 -4.42
CA VAL A 51 -2.11 -0.87 -3.50
C VAL A 51 -3.60 -0.68 -3.75
N LEU A 52 -4.29 -1.80 -3.94
CA LEU A 52 -5.73 -1.88 -3.96
C LEU A 52 -6.21 -2.23 -2.56
N ASP A 53 -7.06 -1.36 -2.01
CA ASP A 53 -7.76 -1.55 -0.75
C ASP A 53 -9.25 -1.76 -1.04
N ILE A 54 -9.78 -2.93 -0.69
CA ILE A 54 -11.19 -3.26 -0.83
C ILE A 54 -11.79 -3.48 0.55
N VAL A 55 -12.74 -2.61 0.89
CA VAL A 55 -13.69 -2.83 1.98
C VAL A 55 -15.01 -3.23 1.33
N GLN A 56 -15.31 -4.53 1.34
CA GLN A 56 -16.39 -5.16 0.54
C GLN A 56 -17.74 -4.43 0.63
N SER A 57 -18.07 -3.88 1.81
CA SER A 57 -19.34 -3.21 2.06
C SER A 57 -19.32 -1.68 1.94
N LYS A 58 -18.20 -1.09 1.53
CA LYS A 58 -18.00 0.37 1.60
C LYS A 58 -17.34 0.97 0.37
N HIS A 59 -16.17 0.49 0.00
CA HIS A 59 -15.37 1.16 -1.02
C HIS A 59 -14.26 0.29 -1.60
N VAL A 60 -13.79 0.70 -2.78
CA VAL A 60 -12.49 0.38 -3.35
C VAL A 60 -11.67 1.66 -3.39
N THR A 61 -10.45 1.62 -2.87
CA THR A 61 -9.48 2.70 -3.01
C THR A 61 -8.19 2.15 -3.61
N VAL A 62 -7.64 2.88 -4.58
CA VAL A 62 -6.28 2.61 -5.09
C VAL A 62 -5.34 3.70 -4.63
N TRP A 63 -4.28 3.26 -3.99
CA TRP A 63 -3.17 4.09 -3.54
C TRP A 63 -1.99 3.88 -4.46
N GLU A 64 -1.32 4.96 -4.83
CA GLU A 64 -0.09 4.95 -5.61
C GLU A 64 1.08 5.32 -4.69
N LEU A 65 2.15 4.53 -4.71
CA LEU A 65 3.38 4.88 -4.00
C LEU A 65 4.15 5.92 -4.82
N ARG A 66 4.11 7.18 -4.38
CA ARG A 66 4.90 8.26 -4.96
C ARG A 66 6.19 8.43 -4.18
N ASN A 67 7.26 8.80 -4.86
CA ASN A 67 8.58 9.02 -4.25
C ASN A 67 9.05 7.78 -3.46
N ARG A 68 9.53 6.76 -4.16
CA ARG A 68 10.09 5.50 -3.60
C ARG A 68 11.38 5.69 -2.78
N LYS A 69 11.60 6.85 -2.18
CA LYS A 69 12.74 7.03 -1.27
C LYS A 69 12.46 6.19 -0.01
N PRO A 70 13.46 5.45 0.49
CA PRO A 70 13.32 4.74 1.75
C PRO A 70 12.88 5.71 2.84
N VAL A 71 11.80 5.39 3.55
CA VAL A 71 11.35 6.24 4.66
C VAL A 71 12.29 6.01 5.83
N ILE A 72 13.08 7.03 6.15
CA ILE A 72 13.78 7.11 7.43
C ILE A 72 12.71 7.48 8.46
N PHE A 73 12.37 6.54 9.36
CA PHE A 73 11.46 6.80 10.47
C PHE A 73 12.13 7.77 11.47
N THR A 74 12.00 9.06 11.23
CA THR A 74 12.27 10.09 12.25
C THR A 74 10.93 10.52 12.83
N ASP A 75 10.85 10.53 14.17
CA ASP A 75 9.64 10.68 14.98
C ASP A 75 8.90 12.05 14.81
N LYS A 76 9.32 12.89 13.86
CA LYS A 76 8.87 14.28 13.75
C LYS A 76 8.22 14.68 12.42
N ASP A 77 8.37 13.93 11.33
CA ASP A 77 7.83 14.33 10.01
C ASP A 77 7.37 13.14 9.15
N TYR A 78 6.43 12.32 9.65
CA TYR A 78 5.87 11.21 8.86
C TYR A 78 4.97 11.75 7.74
N VAL A 79 5.53 11.91 6.54
CA VAL A 79 4.76 12.11 5.31
C VAL A 79 4.48 10.73 4.71
N CYS A 80 3.20 10.34 4.67
CA CYS A 80 2.78 9.12 3.97
C CYS A 80 3.03 9.27 2.46
N PRO A 81 3.90 8.45 1.84
CA PRO A 81 4.21 8.58 0.41
C PRO A 81 3.15 7.96 -0.50
N TRP A 82 2.19 7.26 0.09
CA TRP A 82 1.03 6.75 -0.62
C TRP A 82 0.03 7.87 -0.86
N VAL A 83 -0.33 8.07 -2.12
CA VAL A 83 -1.31 9.07 -2.54
C VAL A 83 -2.51 8.35 -3.14
N THR A 84 -3.72 8.79 -2.79
CA THR A 84 -4.94 8.25 -3.40
C THR A 84 -4.91 8.55 -4.89
N MET A 85 -4.93 7.50 -5.72
CA MET A 85 -5.04 7.61 -7.16
C MET A 85 -6.51 7.72 -7.57
N PHE A 86 -7.35 6.83 -7.04
CA PHE A 86 -8.80 6.90 -7.16
C PHE A 86 -9.49 6.20 -5.99
N SER A 87 -10.74 6.58 -5.71
CA SER A 87 -11.59 5.91 -4.73
C SER A 87 -13.04 5.88 -5.22
N ILE A 88 -13.69 4.75 -5.06
CA ILE A 88 -15.09 4.54 -5.40
C ILE A 88 -15.76 4.00 -4.13
N ALA A 89 -16.73 4.75 -3.61
CA ALA A 89 -17.56 4.32 -2.48
C ALA A 89 -18.95 3.89 -2.98
N TRP A 90 -19.55 2.93 -2.30
CA TRP A 90 -20.94 2.53 -2.50
C TRP A 90 -21.62 2.25 -1.17
N GLU A 91 -22.95 2.40 -1.14
CA GLU A 91 -23.77 1.95 -0.02
C GLU A 91 -24.31 0.56 -0.33
N GLU A 92 -24.16 -0.38 0.59
CA GLU A 92 -24.95 -1.60 0.55
C GLU A 92 -26.37 -1.30 1.04
N HIS A 93 -27.33 -1.29 0.11
CA HIS A 93 -28.73 -1.39 0.47
C HIS A 93 -29.03 -2.85 0.87
N TRP A 94 -28.89 -3.16 2.16
CA TRP A 94 -29.44 -4.38 2.72
C TRP A 94 -30.96 -4.19 2.88
N SER A 95 -31.74 -4.75 1.96
CA SER A 95 -33.20 -4.93 2.07
C SER A 95 -33.53 -6.26 2.76
#